data_AF-A0A969MEP6-F1
#
_entry.id   AF-A0A969MEP6-F1
#
_cell.length_a   1.000
_cell.length_b   1.000
_cell.length_c   1.000
_cell.angle_alpha   90.00
_cell.angle_beta   90.00
_cell.angle_gamma   90.00
#
_symmetry.space_group_name_H-M   'P 1'
#
loop_
_entity.id
_entity.type
_entity.pdbx_description
1 polymer ?
#
loop_
_entity_poly.entity_id
_entity_poly.type
_entity_poly.pdbx_seq_one_letter_code
_entity_poly.pdbx_strand_id
1 'polypeptide(L)'
;MPLVSAWFCPHTNKLFRTKEKYCCHLKKLAAKRILEFKVNQAREQRINRFKIMRQLDSFAEIENWIVEHSDVFVLGSCTLRGGQIVPKITDIKFTDMQFRQKISNTHNAPIGKPTNWSGSDDLPNGYMGWKGRVKIKMAGDYPSFTTDIFENSGICFGSGSGHRVFGNNVSGKKGLRPVIGSVYSADVMFFVDDWPGLTNAEVLVKLASE
;
A
#
# COMPACT_ATOMS: atom_id res chain seq x y z
N MET A 1 34.08 -14.50 -47.96
CA MET A 1 33.00 -13.95 -47.10
C MET A 1 33.63 -12.99 -46.10
N PRO A 2 33.07 -11.78 -45.88
CA PRO A 2 33.62 -10.88 -44.88
C PRO A 2 33.37 -11.41 -43.47
N LEU A 3 34.42 -11.48 -42.65
CA LEU A 3 34.31 -11.77 -41.22
C LEU A 3 33.83 -10.52 -40.50
N VAL A 4 32.67 -10.60 -39.85
CA VAL A 4 32.11 -9.50 -39.04
C VAL A 4 32.27 -9.84 -37.57
N SER A 5 33.02 -9.03 -36.84
CA SER A 5 33.08 -9.12 -35.38
C SER A 5 31.91 -8.37 -34.74
N ALA A 6 31.26 -9.01 -33.76
CA ALA A 6 30.14 -8.43 -33.03
C ALA A 6 30.29 -8.73 -31.52
N TRP A 7 29.69 -7.88 -30.69
CA TRP A 7 29.69 -8.01 -29.23
C TRP A 7 28.35 -8.56 -28.75
N PHE A 8 28.36 -9.70 -28.07
CA PHE A 8 27.16 -10.37 -27.58
C PHE A 8 27.00 -10.20 -26.06
N CYS A 9 25.79 -9.84 -25.62
CA CYS A 9 25.44 -9.82 -24.20
C CYS A 9 24.66 -11.09 -23.82
N PRO A 10 25.25 -12.03 -23.04
CA PRO A 10 24.58 -13.30 -22.69
C PRO A 10 23.38 -13.11 -21.75
N HIS A 11 23.33 -12.01 -21.00
CA HIS A 11 22.22 -11.75 -20.07
C HIS A 11 20.94 -11.28 -20.75
N THR A 12 21.04 -10.66 -21.93
CA THR A 12 19.88 -10.11 -22.63
C THR A 12 19.73 -10.69 -24.03
N ASN A 13 20.61 -11.62 -24.43
CA ASN A 13 20.73 -12.18 -25.78
C ASN A 13 20.77 -11.11 -26.90
N LYS A 14 21.40 -9.95 -26.63
CA LYS A 14 21.50 -8.84 -27.59
C LYS A 14 22.88 -8.79 -28.24
N LEU A 15 22.90 -8.52 -29.54
CA LEU A 15 24.12 -8.31 -30.33
C LEU A 15 24.35 -6.82 -30.59
N PHE A 16 25.61 -6.39 -30.53
CA PHE A 16 26.03 -5.01 -30.72
C PHE A 16 27.15 -4.95 -31.76
N ARG A 17 27.00 -4.04 -32.71
CA ARG A 17 27.97 -3.85 -33.80
C ARG A 17 29.28 -3.18 -33.33
N THR A 18 29.23 -2.38 -32.28
CA THR A 18 30.41 -1.67 -31.76
C THR A 18 30.59 -1.89 -30.26
N LYS A 19 31.85 -1.81 -29.80
CA LYS A 19 32.22 -2.00 -28.40
C LYS A 19 31.60 -0.94 -27.50
N GLU A 20 31.50 0.30 -27.98
CA GLU A 20 30.95 1.44 -27.22
C GLU A 20 29.47 1.20 -26.89
N LYS A 21 28.69 0.72 -27.86
CA LYS A 21 27.27 0.38 -27.66
C LYS A 21 27.10 -0.77 -26.68
N TYR A 22 27.96 -1.78 -26.77
CA TYR A 22 27.99 -2.90 -25.82
C TYR A 22 28.31 -2.42 -24.39
N CYS A 23 29.36 -1.62 -24.22
CA CYS A 23 29.73 -1.04 -22.92
C CYS A 23 28.62 -0.14 -22.34
N CYS A 24 27.98 0.68 -23.17
CA CYS A 24 26.84 1.50 -22.77
C CYS A 24 25.66 0.64 -22.30
N HIS A 25 25.35 -0.45 -23.02
CA HIS A 25 24.32 -1.42 -22.63
C HIS A 25 24.62 -2.06 -21.29
N LEU A 26 25.86 -2.53 -21.07
CA LEU A 26 26.28 -3.13 -19.80
C LEU A 26 26.13 -2.14 -18.63
N LYS A 27 26.52 -0.87 -18.81
CA LYS A 27 26.33 0.17 -17.78
C LYS A 27 24.86 0.38 -17.43
N LYS A 28 23.97 0.44 -18.44
CA LYS A 28 22.51 0.55 -18.24
C LYS A 28 21.96 -0.67 -17.53
N LEU A 29 22.40 -1.87 -17.90
CA LEU A 29 21.98 -3.12 -17.27
C LEU A 29 22.41 -3.19 -15.80
N ALA A 30 23.66 -2.79 -15.48
CA ALA A 30 24.16 -2.71 -14.12
C ALA A 30 23.36 -1.70 -13.29
N ALA A 31 23.13 -0.49 -13.81
CA ALA A 31 22.33 0.52 -13.14
C ALA A 31 20.89 0.05 -12.86
N LYS A 32 20.27 -0.63 -13.84
CA LYS A 32 18.93 -1.22 -13.69
C LYS A 32 18.91 -2.27 -12.56
N ARG A 33 19.87 -3.18 -12.52
CA ARG A 33 19.96 -4.22 -11.48
C ARG A 33 20.18 -3.63 -10.09
N ILE A 34 21.05 -2.62 -9.97
CA ILE A 34 21.29 -1.92 -8.70
C ILE A 34 19.99 -1.23 -8.24
N LEU A 35 19.26 -0.60 -9.15
CA LEU A 35 17.99 0.03 -8.83
C LEU A 35 16.94 -1.00 -8.37
N GLU A 36 16.79 -2.10 -9.10
CA GLU A 36 15.88 -3.20 -8.73
C GLU A 36 16.23 -3.77 -7.35
N PHE A 37 17.51 -4.00 -7.08
CA PHE A 37 17.97 -4.45 -5.77
C PHE A 37 17.60 -3.48 -4.65
N LYS A 38 17.86 -2.17 -4.83
CA LYS A 38 17.50 -1.13 -3.85
C LYS A 38 15.99 -1.05 -3.62
N VAL A 39 15.19 -1.15 -4.68
CA VAL A 39 13.72 -1.14 -4.59
C VAL A 39 13.23 -2.35 -3.83
N ASN A 40 13.77 -3.55 -4.10
CA ASN A 40 13.41 -4.77 -3.38
C ASN A 40 13.80 -4.68 -1.90
N GLN A 41 15.01 -4.20 -1.59
CA GLN A 41 15.45 -3.99 -0.22
C GLN A 41 14.53 -3.02 0.54
N ALA A 42 14.15 -1.90 -0.09
CA ALA A 42 13.22 -0.94 0.51
C ALA A 42 11.81 -1.54 0.71
N ARG A 43 11.34 -2.36 -0.23
CA ARG A 43 10.07 -3.09 -0.13
C ARG A 43 10.09 -4.09 1.03
N GLU A 44 11.18 -4.84 1.20
CA GLU A 44 11.35 -5.78 2.31
C GLU A 44 11.39 -5.07 3.67
N GLN A 45 12.15 -3.98 3.78
CA GLN A 45 12.18 -3.15 4.99
C GLN A 45 10.78 -2.60 5.33
N ARG A 46 10.04 -2.15 4.32
CA ARG A 46 8.65 -1.70 4.47
C ARG A 46 7.74 -2.82 5.00
N ILE A 47 7.81 -4.01 4.41
CA ILE A 47 7.03 -5.18 4.85
C ILE A 47 7.37 -5.54 6.31
N ASN A 48 8.64 -5.51 6.68
CA ASN A 48 9.06 -5.80 8.06
C ASN A 48 8.55 -4.75 9.05
N ARG A 49 8.54 -3.46 8.70
CA ARG A 49 7.94 -2.41 9.54
C ARG A 49 6.44 -2.62 9.72
N PHE A 50 5.71 -3.03 8.67
CA PHE A 50 4.30 -3.39 8.83
C PHE A 50 4.07 -4.62 9.69
N LYS A 51 4.97 -5.63 9.66
CA LYS A 51 4.87 -6.76 10.59
C LYS A 51 4.93 -6.31 12.04
N ILE A 52 5.78 -5.33 12.37
CA ILE A 52 5.87 -4.73 13.71
C ILE A 52 4.55 -4.03 14.06
N MET A 53 4.02 -3.18 13.17
CA MET A 53 2.74 -2.49 13.37
C MET A 53 1.59 -3.47 13.66
N ARG A 54 1.56 -4.64 13.01
CA ARG A 54 0.50 -5.63 13.19
C ARG A 54 0.55 -6.41 14.51
N GLN A 55 1.59 -6.21 15.32
CA GLN A 55 1.67 -6.75 16.68
C GLN A 55 1.08 -5.80 17.73
N LEU A 56 0.70 -4.57 17.37
CA LEU A 56 0.08 -3.61 18.28
C LEU A 56 -1.32 -4.08 18.68
N ASP A 57 -1.72 -3.79 19.92
CA ASP A 57 -2.90 -4.40 20.56
C ASP A 57 -4.15 -3.51 20.56
N SER A 58 -4.00 -2.26 20.13
CA SER A 58 -5.10 -1.30 20.09
C SER A 58 -5.06 -0.41 18.86
N PHE A 59 -6.24 0.03 18.41
CA PHE A 59 -6.35 0.97 17.30
C PHE A 59 -5.65 2.31 17.59
N ALA A 60 -5.64 2.76 18.85
CA ALA A 60 -4.95 4.00 19.24
C ALA A 60 -3.42 3.89 19.04
N GLU A 61 -2.83 2.75 19.40
CA GLU A 61 -1.40 2.50 19.14
C GLU A 61 -1.11 2.43 17.64
N ILE A 62 -1.97 1.75 16.87
CA ILE A 62 -1.83 1.67 15.41
C ILE A 62 -1.90 3.06 14.79
N GLU A 63 -2.83 3.92 15.22
CA GLU A 63 -2.96 5.30 14.76
C GLU A 63 -1.67 6.10 15.01
N ASN A 64 -1.17 6.07 16.25
CA ASN A 64 0.06 6.76 16.62
C ASN A 64 1.24 6.26 15.78
N TRP A 65 1.37 4.93 15.64
CA TRP A 65 2.42 4.31 14.85
C TRP A 65 2.40 4.77 13.39
N ILE A 66 1.22 4.86 12.76
CA ILE A 66 1.07 5.30 11.36
C ILE A 66 1.51 6.76 11.18
N VAL A 67 1.20 7.64 12.13
CA VAL A 67 1.59 9.06 12.05
C VAL A 67 3.11 9.20 12.21
N GLU A 68 3.69 8.52 13.21
CA GLU A 68 5.13 8.52 13.50
C GLU A 68 5.94 7.93 12.33
N HIS A 69 5.45 6.85 11.74
CA HIS A 69 6.09 6.09 10.68
C HIS A 69 5.42 6.32 9.31
N SER A 70 4.91 7.54 9.10
CA SER A 70 4.25 7.94 7.86
C SER A 70 5.15 7.80 6.62
N ASP A 71 6.46 7.78 6.81
CA ASP A 71 7.48 7.52 5.78
C ASP A 71 7.36 6.12 5.14
N VAL A 72 6.85 5.13 5.89
CA VAL A 72 6.64 3.76 5.38
C VAL A 72 5.61 3.72 4.25
N PHE A 73 4.67 4.65 4.26
CA PHE A 73 3.58 4.74 3.28
C PHE A 73 4.00 5.50 2.00
N VAL A 74 5.22 6.05 1.96
CA VAL A 74 5.79 6.82 0.83
C VAL A 74 6.32 5.94 -0.30
N LEU A 75 6.83 4.74 0.02
CA LEU A 75 7.50 3.88 -0.95
C LEU A 75 6.59 3.32 -2.06
N GLY A 76 5.30 3.12 -1.78
CA GLY A 76 4.33 2.61 -2.77
C GLY A 76 3.93 3.63 -3.84
N SER A 77 4.00 4.92 -3.54
CA SER A 77 3.46 6.01 -4.37
C SER A 77 4.53 6.74 -5.19
N CYS A 78 5.79 6.78 -4.71
CA CYS A 78 6.91 7.35 -5.47
C CYS A 78 7.24 6.58 -6.77
N THR A 79 7.00 5.26 -6.81
CA THR A 79 7.27 4.42 -7.99
C THR A 79 6.18 4.51 -9.05
N LEU A 80 4.94 4.84 -8.67
CA LEU A 80 3.78 4.79 -9.58
C LEU A 80 3.49 6.11 -10.33
N ARG A 81 3.96 7.27 -9.86
CA ARG A 81 3.57 8.59 -10.42
C ARG A 81 4.72 9.59 -10.58
N GLY A 82 5.84 9.16 -11.16
CA GLY A 82 6.80 10.08 -11.79
C GLY A 82 7.34 11.21 -10.90
N GLY A 83 7.64 10.94 -9.62
CA GLY A 83 8.27 11.92 -8.73
C GLY A 83 7.32 12.86 -8.00
N GLN A 84 6.01 12.57 -7.92
CA GLN A 84 5.13 13.30 -7.01
C GLN A 84 5.54 13.10 -5.54
N ILE A 85 5.61 14.22 -4.81
CA ILE A 85 5.81 14.25 -3.35
C ILE A 85 4.66 13.47 -2.72
N VAL A 86 4.99 12.41 -1.98
CA VAL A 86 3.98 11.67 -1.23
C VAL A 86 3.69 12.44 0.04
N PRO A 87 2.42 12.82 0.28
CA PRO A 87 2.10 13.63 1.43
C PRO A 87 2.19 12.79 2.71
N LYS A 88 2.80 13.39 3.73
CA LYS A 88 2.92 12.81 5.07
C LYS A 88 1.52 12.61 5.67
N ILE A 89 1.21 11.43 6.22
CA ILE A 89 0.01 11.25 7.05
C ILE A 89 0.23 12.05 8.34
N THR A 90 -0.60 13.05 8.58
CA THR A 90 -0.48 13.93 9.76
C THR A 90 -1.40 13.52 10.89
N ASP A 91 -2.49 12.82 10.56
CA ASP A 91 -3.49 12.35 11.51
C ASP A 91 -4.27 11.20 10.87
N ILE A 92 -4.62 10.21 11.69
CA ILE A 92 -5.45 9.08 11.28
C ILE A 92 -6.30 8.64 12.46
N LYS A 93 -7.57 8.35 12.21
CA LYS A 93 -8.52 7.91 13.22
C LYS A 93 -9.38 6.77 12.70
N PHE A 94 -9.41 5.67 13.42
CA PHE A 94 -10.34 4.57 13.22
C PHE A 94 -11.56 4.79 14.12
N THR A 95 -12.75 4.77 13.54
CA THR A 95 -14.01 4.96 14.27
C THR A 95 -14.98 3.84 13.96
N ASP A 96 -15.92 3.59 14.87
CA ASP A 96 -16.99 2.61 14.67
C ASP A 96 -16.46 1.19 14.36
N MET A 97 -15.33 0.83 14.96
CA MET A 97 -14.69 -0.47 14.76
C MET A 97 -15.50 -1.57 15.47
N GLN A 98 -16.14 -2.41 14.68
CA GLN A 98 -16.95 -3.52 15.18
C GLN A 98 -16.33 -4.85 14.76
N PHE A 99 -16.18 -5.76 15.71
CA PHE A 99 -15.80 -7.13 15.41
C PHE A 99 -16.93 -7.86 14.68
N ARG A 100 -16.57 -8.65 13.67
CA ARG A 100 -17.48 -9.47 12.90
C ARG A 100 -16.82 -10.82 12.63
N GLN A 101 -17.56 -11.89 12.88
CA GLN A 101 -17.13 -13.25 12.53
C GLN A 101 -16.95 -13.43 11.01
N LYS A 102 -17.66 -12.61 10.22
CA LYS A 102 -17.66 -12.68 8.76
C LYS A 102 -17.73 -11.30 8.11
N ILE A 103 -16.60 -10.85 7.56
CA ILE A 103 -16.48 -9.66 6.71
C ILE A 103 -16.32 -10.13 5.26
N SER A 104 -17.13 -9.58 4.35
CA SER A 104 -17.06 -9.88 2.91
C SER A 104 -15.64 -9.68 2.37
N ASN A 105 -15.16 -10.65 1.59
CA ASN A 105 -13.85 -10.65 0.95
C ASN A 105 -13.91 -10.40 -0.57
N THR A 106 -14.97 -9.73 -1.04
CA THR A 106 -15.16 -9.44 -2.47
C THR A 106 -14.04 -8.55 -3.04
N HIS A 107 -13.52 -7.61 -2.24
CA HIS A 107 -12.49 -6.66 -2.67
C HIS A 107 -11.17 -6.77 -1.90
N ASN A 108 -11.18 -7.38 -0.72
CA ASN A 108 -9.99 -7.52 0.13
C ASN A 108 -10.05 -8.84 0.87
N ALA A 109 -8.89 -9.41 1.14
CA ALA A 109 -8.74 -10.61 1.95
C ALA A 109 -7.49 -10.45 2.83
N PRO A 110 -7.34 -11.27 3.87
CA PRO A 110 -6.09 -11.34 4.61
C PRO A 110 -4.89 -11.57 3.69
N ILE A 111 -3.70 -11.13 4.11
CA ILE A 111 -2.50 -11.22 3.28
C ILE A 111 -2.25 -12.70 2.90
N GLY A 112 -2.17 -12.95 1.59
CA GLY A 112 -1.93 -14.29 1.05
C GLY A 112 -3.18 -15.18 0.94
N LYS A 113 -4.37 -14.70 1.32
CA LYS A 113 -5.64 -15.42 1.16
C LYS A 113 -6.43 -14.93 -0.07
N PRO A 114 -7.27 -15.78 -0.68
CA PRO A 114 -8.03 -15.41 -1.87
C PRO A 114 -9.18 -14.44 -1.57
N THR A 115 -9.42 -13.52 -2.51
CA THR A 115 -10.66 -12.75 -2.59
C THR A 115 -11.73 -13.56 -3.31
N ASN A 116 -13.00 -13.31 -3.00
CA ASN A 116 -14.13 -13.96 -3.66
C ASN A 116 -15.01 -12.91 -4.34
N TRP A 117 -14.48 -12.32 -5.41
CA TRP A 117 -15.17 -11.25 -6.14
C TRP A 117 -16.43 -11.75 -6.88
N SER A 118 -16.39 -12.97 -7.42
CA SER A 118 -17.47 -13.57 -8.20
C SER A 118 -18.51 -14.33 -7.37
N GLY A 119 -18.33 -14.45 -6.06
CA GLY A 119 -19.21 -15.25 -5.20
C GLY A 119 -19.15 -16.75 -5.51
N SER A 120 -17.97 -17.28 -5.87
CA SER A 120 -17.78 -18.72 -6.08
C SER A 120 -17.97 -19.49 -4.77
N ASP A 121 -18.64 -20.64 -4.83
CA ASP A 121 -18.84 -21.54 -3.68
C ASP A 121 -17.53 -22.23 -3.25
N ASP A 122 -16.55 -22.34 -4.15
CA ASP A 122 -15.25 -22.98 -3.87
C ASP A 122 -14.29 -22.09 -3.05
N LEU A 123 -14.64 -20.83 -2.83
CA LEU A 123 -13.81 -19.85 -2.12
C LEU A 123 -14.51 -19.35 -0.86
N PRO A 124 -13.75 -19.03 0.21
CA PRO A 124 -14.33 -18.36 1.37
C PRO A 124 -15.09 -17.11 0.95
N ASN A 125 -16.27 -16.89 1.52
CA ASN A 125 -17.12 -15.72 1.26
C ASN A 125 -16.97 -14.63 2.34
N GLY A 126 -15.97 -14.77 3.20
CA GLY A 126 -15.57 -13.77 4.16
C GLY A 126 -14.53 -14.27 5.14
N TYR A 127 -13.96 -13.35 5.89
CA TYR A 127 -13.00 -13.62 6.96
C TYR A 127 -13.38 -12.85 8.21
N MET A 128 -12.94 -13.36 9.36
CA MET A 128 -13.15 -12.73 10.66
C MET A 128 -12.27 -11.49 10.81
N GLY A 129 -12.78 -10.46 11.48
CA GLY A 129 -12.04 -9.23 11.69
C GLY A 129 -12.85 -8.09 12.25
N TRP A 130 -12.27 -6.90 12.25
CA TRP A 130 -12.93 -5.66 12.58
C TRP A 130 -13.28 -4.88 11.31
N LYS A 131 -14.48 -4.29 11.29
CA LYS A 131 -14.93 -3.39 10.23
C LYS A 131 -15.38 -2.07 10.86
N GLY A 132 -14.98 -0.96 10.27
CA GLY A 132 -15.40 0.37 10.70
C GLY A 132 -15.09 1.42 9.66
N ARG A 133 -14.82 2.64 10.12
CA ARG A 133 -14.46 3.79 9.30
C ARG A 133 -13.05 4.25 9.63
N VAL A 134 -12.39 4.86 8.66
CA VAL A 134 -11.12 5.56 8.86
C VAL A 134 -11.21 6.98 8.33
N LYS A 135 -10.67 7.93 9.09
CA LYS A 135 -10.44 9.31 8.67
C LYS A 135 -8.94 9.57 8.61
N ILE A 136 -8.44 10.05 7.49
CA ILE A 136 -7.00 10.28 7.26
C ILE A 136 -6.80 11.75 6.87
N LYS A 137 -5.91 12.45 7.56
CA LYS A 137 -5.42 13.77 7.16
C LYS A 137 -4.01 13.64 6.61
N MET A 138 -3.77 14.28 5.47
CA MET A 138 -2.46 14.29 4.81
C MET A 138 -1.93 15.71 4.69
N ALA A 139 -0.61 15.87 4.82
CA ALA A 139 0.10 17.12 4.56
C ALA A 139 0.13 17.43 3.06
N GLY A 140 -0.93 18.05 2.55
CA GLY A 140 -1.01 18.54 1.16
C GLY A 140 -2.32 18.17 0.46
N ASP A 141 -2.45 18.68 -0.76
CA ASP A 141 -3.52 18.31 -1.68
C ASP A 141 -3.10 17.08 -2.49
N TYR A 142 -3.83 15.98 -2.34
CA TYR A 142 -3.56 14.76 -3.10
C TYR A 142 -4.72 14.52 -4.07
N PRO A 143 -4.47 14.55 -5.39
CA PRO A 143 -5.55 14.55 -6.38
C PRO A 143 -6.40 13.27 -6.36
N SER A 144 -5.92 12.19 -5.74
CA SER A 144 -6.68 10.95 -5.59
C SER A 144 -6.11 10.10 -4.46
N PHE A 145 -6.77 9.94 -3.32
CA PHE A 145 -6.35 8.95 -2.32
C PHE A 145 -6.41 7.54 -2.94
N THR A 146 -5.26 6.88 -3.08
CA THR A 146 -5.17 5.50 -3.53
C THR A 146 -4.90 4.59 -2.34
N THR A 147 -5.64 3.49 -2.27
CA THR A 147 -5.46 2.43 -1.27
C THR A 147 -4.07 1.78 -1.34
N ASP A 148 -3.39 1.92 -2.49
CA ASP A 148 -2.04 1.42 -2.75
C ASP A 148 -0.99 1.88 -1.72
N ILE A 149 -1.17 3.06 -1.11
CA ILE A 149 -0.23 3.52 -0.07
C ILE A 149 -0.22 2.60 1.15
N PHE A 150 -1.31 1.87 1.39
CA PHE A 150 -1.48 0.88 2.45
C PHE A 150 -1.26 -0.57 1.98
N GLU A 151 -0.82 -0.78 0.73
CA GLU A 151 -0.54 -2.13 0.21
C GLU A 151 0.44 -2.87 1.13
N ASN A 152 0.15 -4.14 1.47
CA ASN A 152 0.90 -5.00 2.39
C ASN A 152 0.89 -4.58 3.88
N SER A 153 0.18 -3.51 4.24
CA SER A 153 0.07 -3.07 5.63
C SER A 153 -0.86 -3.95 6.48
N GLY A 154 -1.82 -4.64 5.86
CA GLY A 154 -2.93 -5.33 6.54
C GLY A 154 -4.14 -4.42 6.79
N ILE A 155 -4.06 -3.13 6.47
CA ILE A 155 -5.18 -2.20 6.50
C ILE A 155 -5.90 -2.29 5.16
N CYS A 156 -7.11 -2.85 5.16
CA CYS A 156 -7.90 -3.07 3.96
C CYS A 156 -9.02 -2.02 3.87
N PHE A 157 -9.21 -1.45 2.68
CA PHE A 157 -10.22 -0.40 2.45
C PHE A 157 -11.40 -0.97 1.65
N GLY A 158 -12.63 -0.56 1.96
CA GLY A 158 -13.82 -1.03 1.25
C GLY A 158 -13.86 -0.64 -0.23
N SER A 159 -14.91 -1.07 -0.94
CA SER A 159 -15.13 -0.77 -2.37
C SER A 159 -15.37 0.72 -2.68
N GLY A 160 -15.61 1.54 -1.65
CA GLY A 160 -15.68 2.99 -1.77
C GLY A 160 -14.28 3.60 -1.72
N SER A 161 -13.79 4.08 -2.86
CA SER A 161 -12.63 4.97 -2.93
C SER A 161 -12.83 6.15 -1.97
N GLY A 162 -11.78 6.49 -1.21
CA GLY A 162 -11.85 7.49 -0.14
C GLY A 162 -12.47 8.80 -0.63
N HIS A 163 -13.60 9.19 -0.03
CA HIS A 163 -14.23 10.46 -0.35
C HIS A 163 -13.40 11.59 0.24
N ARG A 164 -13.05 12.59 -0.58
CA ARG A 164 -12.49 13.85 -0.08
C ARG A 164 -13.59 14.60 0.64
N VAL A 165 -13.49 14.69 1.97
CA VAL A 165 -14.57 15.26 2.81
C VAL A 165 -14.45 16.78 2.89
N PHE A 166 -13.23 17.32 2.73
CA PHE A 166 -12.98 18.77 2.74
C PHE A 166 -11.98 19.17 1.66
N GLY A 167 -12.39 20.17 0.87
CA GLY A 167 -11.70 20.75 -0.27
C GLY A 167 -12.77 21.28 -1.21
N ASN A 168 -12.93 22.61 -1.29
CA ASN A 168 -13.87 23.21 -2.23
C ASN A 168 -13.64 22.60 -3.62
N ASN A 169 -14.69 22.04 -4.21
CA ASN A 169 -14.72 21.73 -5.63
C ASN A 169 -14.51 23.04 -6.40
N VAL A 170 -13.26 23.36 -6.75
CA VAL A 170 -13.02 24.22 -7.90
C VAL A 170 -12.92 23.29 -9.10
N SER A 171 -14.08 22.82 -9.52
CA SER A 171 -14.27 22.37 -10.89
C SER A 171 -13.86 23.54 -11.81
N GLY A 172 -12.81 23.34 -12.59
CA GLY A 172 -12.63 24.06 -13.85
C GLY A 172 -11.67 25.25 -13.92
N LYS A 173 -10.74 25.48 -12.99
CA LYS A 173 -9.66 26.49 -13.26
C LYS A 173 -8.26 25.95 -13.02
N LYS A 174 -7.52 25.83 -14.13
CA LYS A 174 -6.04 25.71 -14.16
C LYS A 174 -5.46 26.84 -13.30
N GLY A 175 -4.79 26.44 -12.22
CA GLY A 175 -4.06 27.35 -11.34
C GLY A 175 -4.84 27.70 -10.08
N LEU A 176 -4.74 26.83 -9.06
CA LEU A 176 -5.12 27.19 -7.70
C LEU A 176 -4.15 26.54 -6.71
N ARG A 177 -3.78 27.36 -5.73
CA ARG A 177 -2.73 27.15 -4.72
C ARG A 177 -3.01 25.89 -3.89
N PRO A 178 -1.98 25.22 -3.35
CA PRO A 178 -2.16 24.03 -2.53
C PRO A 178 -3.08 24.33 -1.35
N VAL A 179 -4.25 23.70 -1.32
CA VAL A 179 -5.13 23.71 -0.16
C VAL A 179 -4.42 22.94 0.94
N ILE A 180 -4.28 23.57 2.10
CA ILE A 180 -3.64 23.00 3.28
C ILE A 180 -4.53 21.87 3.82
N GLY A 181 -4.06 20.62 3.65
CA GLY A 181 -4.62 19.44 4.29
C GLY A 181 -5.82 18.84 3.56
N SER A 182 -5.68 17.62 3.06
CA SER A 182 -6.80 16.83 2.55
C SER A 182 -7.26 15.83 3.62
N VAL A 183 -8.57 15.76 3.83
CA VAL A 183 -9.21 14.78 4.72
C VAL A 183 -9.94 13.74 3.89
N TYR A 184 -9.59 12.47 4.08
CA TYR A 184 -10.20 11.32 3.42
C TYR A 184 -10.97 10.50 4.42
N SER A 185 -12.12 9.96 4.01
CA SER A 185 -12.91 9.02 4.79
C SER A 185 -13.25 7.79 3.96
N ALA A 186 -13.11 6.60 4.54
CA ALA A 186 -13.39 5.33 3.88
C ALA A 186 -13.85 4.26 4.86
N ASP A 187 -14.45 3.19 4.34
CA ASP A 187 -14.60 1.94 5.08
C ASP A 187 -13.25 1.27 5.24
N VAL A 188 -13.00 0.72 6.43
CA VAL A 188 -11.76 0.01 6.74
C VAL A 188 -12.06 -1.35 7.37
N MET A 189 -11.18 -2.30 7.09
CA MET A 189 -11.24 -3.67 7.57
C MET A 189 -9.86 -4.10 8.07
N PHE A 190 -9.85 -4.80 9.20
CA PHE A 190 -8.67 -5.39 9.83
C PHE A 190 -8.98 -6.86 10.04
N PHE A 191 -8.34 -7.76 9.30
CA PHE A 191 -8.60 -9.19 9.44
C PHE A 191 -7.79 -9.82 10.57
N VAL A 192 -8.40 -10.76 11.31
CA VAL A 192 -7.76 -11.46 12.43
C VAL A 192 -6.42 -12.08 12.05
N ASP A 193 -6.34 -12.72 10.87
CA ASP A 193 -5.11 -13.39 10.42
C ASP A 193 -3.93 -12.42 10.22
N ASP A 194 -4.20 -11.16 9.89
CA ASP A 194 -3.17 -10.16 9.66
C ASP A 194 -2.73 -9.47 10.96
N TRP A 195 -3.64 -9.35 11.94
CA TRP A 195 -3.49 -8.50 13.12
C TRP A 195 -3.45 -9.30 14.43
N PRO A 196 -2.42 -10.14 14.66
CA PRO A 196 -2.33 -10.97 15.85
C PRO A 196 -2.35 -10.15 17.15
N GLY A 197 -1.79 -8.93 17.15
CA GLY A 197 -1.81 -8.05 18.33
C GLY A 197 -3.22 -7.67 18.78
N LEU A 198 -4.13 -7.37 17.84
CA LEU A 198 -5.53 -7.05 18.13
C LEU A 198 -6.34 -8.28 18.59
N THR A 199 -5.84 -9.49 18.34
CA THR A 199 -6.55 -10.77 18.58
C THR A 199 -6.23 -11.41 19.91
N ASN A 200 -5.51 -10.72 20.80
CA ASN A 200 -5.05 -11.28 22.06
C ASN A 200 -6.21 -11.93 22.84
N ALA A 201 -6.01 -13.14 23.36
CA ALA A 201 -7.09 -14.07 23.73
C ALA A 201 -8.16 -13.49 24.69
N GLU A 202 -7.77 -12.57 25.57
CA GLU A 202 -8.70 -11.88 26.48
C GLU A 202 -9.71 -10.98 25.74
N VAL A 203 -9.31 -10.37 24.61
CA VAL A 203 -10.16 -9.50 23.79
C VAL A 203 -11.19 -10.33 23.04
N LEU A 204 -10.79 -11.47 22.47
CA LEU A 204 -11.71 -12.37 21.77
C LEU A 204 -12.71 -13.03 22.73
N VAL A 205 -12.30 -13.40 23.95
CA VAL A 205 -13.20 -13.94 24.98
C VAL A 205 -14.25 -12.91 25.40
N LYS A 206 -13.86 -11.64 25.58
CA LYS A 206 -14.80 -10.55 25.90
C LYS A 206 -15.77 -10.28 24.75
N LEU A 207 -15.31 -10.29 23.50
CA LEU A 207 -16.17 -10.05 22.33
C LEU A 207 -17.08 -11.23 21.97
N ALA A 208 -16.79 -12.44 22.43
CA ALA A 208 -17.62 -13.63 22.21
C ALA A 208 -18.68 -13.85 23.30
N SER A 209 -18.63 -13.09 24.40
CA SER A 209 -19.55 -13.18 25.54
C SER A 209 -20.62 -12.07 25.58
N GLU A 210 -20.61 -11.17 24.59
CA GLU A 210 -21.62 -10.13 24.32
C GLU A 210 -22.46 -10.48 23.08
#